data_AF-A0A7S1E1B4-F1
#
_entry.id   AF-A0A7S1E1B4-F1
#
_cell.length_a   1.000
_cell.length_b   1.000
_cell.length_c   1.000
_cell.angle_alpha   90.00
_cell.angle_beta   90.00
_cell.angle_gamma   90.00
#
_symmetry.space_group_name_H-M   'P 1'
#
loop_
_entity.id
_entity.type
_entity.pdbx_description
1 polymer ?
#
loop_
_entity_poly.entity_id
_entity_poly.type
_entity_poly.pdbx_seq_one_letter_code
_entity_poly.pdbx_strand_id
1 'polypeptide(L)'
;MLAVLGYIAADNFRLPGEMYSFENVPRAVDAHDALIANGPNLQVVAWIGLFDLVITAPAIGALNEGREPGDFGWTFVAPDTAEGFKKKRESELLNGRLAMIAIGGIATQTVLSGHGFPYV
;
A
#
# COMPACT_ATOMS: atom_id res chain seq x y z
N MET A 1 0.61 5.18 -0.38
CA MET A 1 1.56 5.15 -1.53
C MET A 1 1.45 3.84 -2.29
N LEU A 2 1.77 2.69 -1.68
CA LEU A 2 1.70 1.38 -2.35
C LEU A 2 0.32 1.06 -2.95
N ALA A 3 -0.76 1.39 -2.24
CA ALA A 3 -2.12 1.17 -2.73
C ALA A 3 -2.43 1.94 -4.03
N VAL A 4 -1.96 3.19 -4.18
CA VAL A 4 -2.19 3.99 -5.40
C VAL A 4 -1.53 3.31 -6.61
N LEU A 5 -0.25 2.94 -6.45
CA LEU A 5 0.49 2.26 -7.52
C LEU A 5 -0.14 0.91 -7.84
N GLY A 6 -0.43 0.10 -6.83
CA GLY A 6 -1.01 -1.24 -6.99
C GLY A 6 -2.38 -1.19 -7.68
N TYR A 7 -3.23 -0.23 -7.31
CA TYR A 7 -4.57 -0.09 -7.90
C TYR A 7 -4.49 0.25 -9.39
N ILE A 8 -3.65 1.23 -9.77
CA ILE A 8 -3.46 1.62 -11.18
C ILE A 8 -2.75 0.53 -11.99
N ALA A 9 -1.75 -0.14 -11.38
CA ALA A 9 -1.03 -1.21 -12.04
C ALA A 9 -1.94 -2.41 -12.31
N ALA A 10 -2.87 -2.74 -11.40
CA ALA A 10 -3.79 -3.87 -11.55
C ALA A 10 -4.77 -3.73 -12.74
N ASP A 11 -4.99 -2.51 -13.24
CA ASP A 11 -5.78 -2.30 -14.46
C ASP A 11 -5.02 -2.76 -15.73
N ASN A 12 -3.69 -2.78 -15.71
CA ASN A 12 -2.86 -3.06 -16.89
C ASN A 12 -2.03 -4.35 -16.76
N PHE A 13 -1.67 -4.72 -15.53
CA PHE A 13 -0.78 -5.85 -15.23
C PHE A 13 -1.41 -6.74 -14.16
N ARG A 14 -1.48 -8.04 -14.44
CA ARG A 14 -1.96 -9.07 -13.51
C ARG A 14 -0.90 -10.14 -13.29
N LEU A 15 -0.93 -10.73 -12.11
CA LEU A 15 -0.08 -11.87 -11.80
C LEU A 15 -0.53 -13.09 -12.63
N PRO A 16 0.40 -13.96 -13.05
CA PRO A 16 0.05 -15.17 -13.76
C PRO A 16 -0.78 -16.10 -12.86
N GLY A 17 -1.98 -16.45 -13.31
CA GLY A 17 -2.90 -17.36 -12.61
C GLY A 17 -4.36 -17.06 -12.96
N GLU A 18 -5.18 -18.10 -13.13
CA GLU A 18 -6.57 -17.94 -13.54
C GLU A 18 -7.37 -17.06 -12.57
N MET A 19 -7.15 -17.21 -11.26
CA MET A 19 -7.80 -16.42 -10.21
C MET A 19 -7.55 -14.90 -10.32
N TYR A 20 -6.46 -14.50 -10.97
CA TYR A 20 -6.05 -13.09 -11.10
C TYR A 20 -6.26 -12.54 -12.52
N SER A 21 -6.77 -13.37 -13.43
CA SER A 21 -7.00 -13.00 -14.83
C SER A 21 -8.07 -11.91 -14.97
N PHE A 22 -8.03 -11.19 -16.09
CA PHE A 22 -9.04 -10.17 -16.43
C PHE A 22 -10.44 -10.75 -16.64
N GLU A 23 -10.55 -12.07 -16.86
CA GLU A 23 -11.85 -12.74 -16.99
C GLU A 23 -12.52 -12.92 -15.62
N ASN A 24 -11.75 -13.36 -14.63
CA ASN A 24 -12.26 -13.61 -13.28
C ASN A 24 -12.34 -12.35 -12.41
N VAL A 25 -11.51 -11.35 -12.69
CA VAL A 25 -11.53 -10.05 -12.00
C VAL A 25 -11.50 -8.92 -13.04
N PRO A 26 -12.65 -8.53 -13.59
CA PRO A 26 -12.72 -7.57 -14.69
C PRO A 26 -12.31 -6.15 -14.30
N ARG A 27 -12.49 -5.75 -13.04
CA ARG A 27 -12.12 -4.42 -12.54
C ARG A 27 -11.32 -4.51 -11.25
N ALA A 28 -10.40 -3.56 -11.03
CA ALA A 28 -9.60 -3.51 -9.81
C ALA A 28 -10.45 -3.38 -8.53
N VAL A 29 -11.62 -2.72 -8.62
CA VAL A 29 -12.53 -2.56 -7.48
C VAL A 29 -13.15 -3.88 -7.01
N ASP A 30 -13.48 -4.79 -7.94
CA ASP A 30 -14.12 -6.07 -7.63
C ASP A 30 -13.11 -7.08 -7.06
N ALA A 31 -11.81 -6.78 -7.15
CA ALA A 31 -10.74 -7.67 -6.71
C ALA A 31 -10.80 -7.97 -5.20
N HIS A 32 -11.29 -7.03 -4.39
CA HIS A 32 -11.38 -7.24 -2.94
C HIS A 32 -12.28 -8.42 -2.58
N ASP A 33 -13.52 -8.42 -3.08
CA ASP A 33 -14.51 -9.43 -2.75
C ASP A 33 -14.19 -10.77 -3.44
N ALA A 34 -13.75 -10.72 -4.70
CA ALA A 34 -13.35 -11.91 -5.45
C ALA A 34 -12.16 -12.63 -4.81
N LEU A 35 -11.16 -11.91 -4.31
CA LEU A 35 -9.95 -12.51 -3.72
C LEU A 35 -10.11 -12.84 -2.23
N ILE A 36 -11.16 -12.36 -1.56
CA ILE A 36 -11.58 -12.88 -0.25
C ILE A 36 -12.19 -14.26 -0.40
N ALA A 37 -13.11 -14.44 -1.36
CA ALA A 37 -13.78 -15.72 -1.58
C ALA A 37 -12.80 -16.85 -1.94
N ASN A 38 -11.71 -16.52 -2.64
CA ASN A 38 -10.70 -17.47 -3.06
C ASN A 38 -9.58 -17.71 -2.03
N GLY A 39 -9.46 -16.87 -0.99
CA GLY A 39 -8.47 -17.02 0.08
C GLY A 39 -7.17 -16.19 0.03
N PRO A 40 -6.65 -15.67 -1.11
CA PRO A 40 -5.43 -14.87 -1.13
C PRO A 40 -5.46 -13.66 -0.19
N ASN A 41 -6.60 -12.96 -0.09
CA ASN A 41 -6.71 -11.80 0.80
C ASN A 41 -6.62 -12.20 2.28
N LEU A 42 -7.07 -13.41 2.65
CA LEU A 42 -6.92 -13.92 4.02
C LEU A 42 -5.44 -14.15 4.36
N GLN A 43 -4.65 -14.70 3.42
CA GLN A 43 -3.22 -14.88 3.60
C GLN A 43 -2.51 -13.53 3.80
N VAL A 44 -2.84 -12.52 2.98
CA VAL A 44 -2.25 -11.18 3.11
C VAL A 44 -2.59 -10.55 4.46
N VAL A 45 -3.86 -10.62 4.88
CA VAL A 45 -4.29 -10.12 6.21
C VAL A 45 -3.57 -10.84 7.34
N ALA A 46 -3.39 -12.17 7.24
CA ALA A 46 -2.67 -12.94 8.25
C ALA A 46 -1.21 -12.48 8.41
N TRP A 47 -0.49 -12.24 7.31
CA TRP A 47 0.89 -11.77 7.37
C TRP A 47 1.03 -10.32 7.83
N ILE A 48 0.12 -9.43 7.40
CA ILE A 48 0.08 -8.05 7.90
C ILE A 48 -0.20 -8.04 9.41
N GLY A 49 -1.20 -8.81 9.86
CA GLY A 49 -1.53 -8.93 11.27
C GLY A 49 -0.37 -9.49 12.10
N LEU A 50 0.34 -10.51 11.59
CA LEU A 50 1.52 -11.04 12.25
C LEU A 50 2.65 -10.00 12.36
N PHE A 51 2.92 -9.25 11.29
CA PHE A 51 3.91 -8.19 11.29
C PHE A 51 3.56 -7.10 12.32
N ASP A 52 2.30 -6.68 12.38
CA ASP A 52 1.87 -5.67 13.35
C ASP A 52 1.98 -6.14 14.80
N LEU A 53 1.65 -7.40 15.08
CA LEU A 53 1.74 -7.95 16.43
C LEU A 53 3.19 -8.15 16.90
N VAL A 54 4.06 -8.62 16.01
CA VAL A 54 5.43 -9.00 16.39
C VAL A 54 6.42 -7.84 16.29
N ILE A 55 6.21 -6.90 15.35
CA ILE A 55 7.17 -5.83 15.04
C ILE A 55 6.60 -4.48 15.41
N THR A 56 5.44 -4.11 14.87
CA THR A 56 4.88 -2.76 15.05
C THR A 56 4.51 -2.49 16.52
N ALA A 57 3.84 -3.42 17.20
CA ALA A 57 3.41 -3.22 18.59
C ALA A 57 4.60 -3.02 19.58
N PRO A 58 5.66 -3.85 19.55
CA PRO A 58 6.86 -3.58 20.34
C PRO A 58 7.58 -2.29 19.94
N ALA A 59 7.63 -1.96 18.64
CA ALA A 59 8.25 -0.72 18.17
C ALA A 59 7.53 0.54 18.68
N ILE A 60 6.20 0.50 18.80
CA ILE A 60 5.41 1.56 19.42
C ILE A 60 5.73 1.68 20.91
N GLY A 61 5.84 0.54 21.63
CA GLY A 61 6.25 0.54 23.03
C GLY A 61 7.61 1.18 23.26
N ALA A 62 8.57 0.90 22.36
CA ALA A 62 9.93 1.45 22.39
C ALA A 62 10.02 2.95 22.00
N LEU A 63 8.92 3.60 21.57
CA LEU A 63 8.93 5.06 21.33
C LEU A 63 9.24 5.83 22.63
N ASN A 64 8.73 5.34 23.76
CA ASN A 64 9.03 5.93 25.07
C ASN A 64 10.47 5.70 25.52
N GLU A 65 11.18 4.78 24.87
CA GLU A 65 12.57 4.40 25.14
C GLU A 65 13.56 5.15 24.22
N GLY A 66 13.08 6.09 23.41
CA GLY A 66 13.91 6.95 22.55
C GLY A 66 13.99 6.53 21.08
N ARG A 67 13.18 5.56 20.63
CA ARG A 67 13.06 5.22 19.21
C ARG A 67 12.36 6.34 18.43
N GLU A 68 12.89 6.71 17.25
CA GLU A 68 12.20 7.68 16.39
C GLU A 68 10.90 7.11 15.79
N PRO A 69 9.82 7.90 15.72
CA PRO A 69 8.57 7.46 15.10
C PRO A 69 8.75 7.10 13.62
N GLY A 70 8.30 5.90 13.25
CA GLY A 70 8.38 5.38 11.88
C GLY A 70 9.74 4.81 11.50
N ASP A 71 10.71 4.78 12.42
CA ASP A 71 11.97 4.09 12.18
C ASP A 71 11.77 2.58 12.34
N PHE A 72 11.94 1.82 11.25
CA PHE A 72 11.92 0.35 11.22
C PHE A 72 13.32 -0.24 10.88
N GLY A 73 14.37 0.58 10.84
CA GLY A 73 15.72 0.14 10.52
C GLY A 73 15.98 -0.14 9.03
N TRP A 74 15.09 0.30 8.14
CA TRP A 74 15.23 0.13 6.68
C TRP A 74 16.09 1.23 6.06
N THR A 75 17.39 1.25 6.38
CA THR A 75 18.32 2.32 5.97
C THR A 75 19.25 1.98 4.81
N PHE A 76 19.03 0.86 4.11
CA PHE A 76 19.92 0.35 3.05
C PHE A 76 20.29 1.36 1.94
N VAL A 77 19.41 2.34 1.67
CA VAL A 77 19.61 3.39 0.64
C VAL A 77 19.54 4.81 1.24
N ALA A 78 19.65 4.93 2.55
CA ALA A 78 19.59 6.21 3.23
C ALA A 78 20.88 7.01 2.98
N PRO A 79 20.80 8.34 2.78
CA PRO A 79 21.99 9.18 2.73
C PRO A 79 22.70 9.22 4.08
N ASP A 80 24.04 9.13 4.08
CA ASP A 80 24.86 9.22 5.30
C ASP A 80 24.87 10.64 5.92
N THR A 81 24.43 11.65 5.18
CA THR A 81 24.39 13.04 5.64
C THR A 81 23.06 13.38 6.32
N ALA A 82 23.12 14.06 7.47
CA ALA A 82 21.94 14.48 8.22
C ALA A 82 20.98 15.36 7.39
N GLU A 83 21.50 16.27 6.57
CA GLU A 83 20.70 17.10 5.67
C GLU A 83 20.04 16.28 4.56
N GLY A 84 20.77 15.31 4.00
CA GLY A 84 20.22 14.39 2.99
C GLY A 84 19.10 13.53 3.55
N PHE A 85 19.27 13.04 4.78
CA PHE A 85 18.25 12.26 5.48
C PHE A 85 16.98 13.08 5.74
N LYS A 86 17.11 14.32 6.23
CA LYS A 86 15.98 15.22 6.45
C LYS A 86 15.21 15.49 5.15
N LYS A 87 15.91 15.76 4.04
CA LYS A 87 15.28 15.98 2.73
C LYS A 87 14.52 14.75 2.24
N LYS A 88 15.06 13.54 2.45
CA LYS A 88 14.37 12.29 2.07
C LYS A 88 13.13 12.05 2.91
N ARG A 89 13.18 12.33 4.23
CA ARG A 89 12.03 12.27 5.13
C ARG A 89 10.92 13.24 4.71
N GLU A 90 11.28 14.47 4.33
CA GLU A 90 10.31 15.45 3.81
C GLU A 90 9.69 14.99 2.49
N SER A 91 10.48 14.41 1.58
CA SER A 91 9.97 13.85 0.33
C SER A 91 9.00 12.70 0.56
N GLU A 92 9.27 11.81 1.51
CA GLU A 92 8.37 10.73 1.89
C GLU A 92 7.05 11.27 2.43
N LEU A 93 7.09 12.25 3.33
CA LEU A 93 5.88 12.86 3.91
C LEU A 93 5.00 13.53 2.85
N LEU A 94 5.59 14.30 1.93
CA LEU A 94 4.84 14.99 0.89
C LEU A 94 4.19 14.01 -0.11
N ASN A 95 4.94 12.99 -0.55
CA ASN A 95 4.41 11.94 -1.42
C ASN A 95 3.36 11.07 -0.71
N GLY A 96 3.57 10.80 0.58
CA GLY A 96 2.63 10.08 1.44
C GLY A 96 1.28 10.79 1.53
N ARG A 97 1.29 12.09 1.85
CA ARG A 97 0.10 12.94 1.94
C ARG A 97 -0.66 12.99 0.61
N LEU A 98 0.05 13.21 -0.50
CA LEU A 98 -0.55 13.22 -1.83
C LEU A 98 -1.21 11.87 -2.14
N ALA A 99 -0.53 10.76 -1.86
CA ALA A 99 -1.04 9.42 -2.12
C ALA A 99 -2.28 9.06 -1.27
N MET A 100 -2.41 9.57 -0.04
CA MET A 100 -3.61 9.36 0.78
C MET A 100 -4.85 10.01 0.14
N ILE A 101 -4.69 11.20 -0.43
CA ILE A 101 -5.78 11.89 -1.13
C ILE A 101 -6.07 11.20 -2.47
N ALA A 102 -5.02 10.81 -3.20
CA ALA A 102 -5.15 10.19 -4.52
C ALA A 102 -5.96 8.88 -4.48
N ILE A 103 -5.68 7.98 -3.52
CA ILE A 103 -6.42 6.71 -3.45
C ILE A 103 -7.90 6.90 -3.12
N GLY A 104 -8.23 7.89 -2.27
CA GLY A 104 -9.62 8.23 -1.95
C GLY A 104 -10.38 8.70 -3.20
N GLY A 105 -9.73 9.52 -4.03
CA GLY A 105 -10.27 9.94 -5.32
C GLY A 105 -10.47 8.77 -6.29
N ILE A 106 -9.42 7.97 -6.50
CA ILE A 106 -9.46 6.82 -7.42
C ILE A 106 -10.55 5.82 -7.02
N ALA A 107 -10.62 5.43 -5.74
CA ALA A 107 -11.61 4.46 -5.28
C ALA A 107 -13.05 4.97 -5.46
N THR A 108 -13.31 6.23 -5.13
CA THR A 108 -14.65 6.84 -5.27
C THR A 108 -15.07 6.96 -6.74
N GLN A 109 -14.16 7.44 -7.61
CA GLN A 109 -14.46 7.60 -9.03
C GLN A 109 -14.63 6.26 -9.75
N THR A 110 -13.87 5.24 -9.37
CA THR A 110 -14.01 3.89 -9.96
C THR A 110 -15.40 3.30 -9.68
N VAL A 111 -15.93 3.51 -8.47
CA VAL A 111 -17.29 3.05 -8.11
C VAL A 111 -18.35 3.85 -8.85
N LEU A 112 -18.17 5.17 -9.01
CA LEU A 112 -19.16 6.05 -9.64
C LEU A 112 -19.20 5.92 -11.16
N SER A 113 -18.04 5.98 -11.82
CA SER A 113 -17.91 6.00 -13.28
C SER A 113 -17.88 4.59 -13.89
N GLY A 114 -17.43 3.59 -13.12
CA GLY A 114 -17.32 2.20 -13.59
C GLY A 114 -16.20 1.94 -14.61
N HIS A 115 -15.43 2.96 -14.99
CA HIS A 115 -14.28 2.86 -15.89
C HIS A 115 -12.98 2.56 -15.13
N GLY A 116 -12.04 1.86 -15.78
CA GLY A 116 -10.65 1.76 -15.33
C GLY A 116 -9.88 3.06 -15.59
N PHE A 117 -8.57 3.06 -15.35
CA PHE A 117 -7.71 4.23 -15.60
C PHE A 117 -7.97 4.87 -16.99
N PRO A 118 -8.23 6.19 -17.11
CA PRO A 118 -8.05 7.28 -16.13
C PRO A 118 -9.22 7.57 -15.17
N TYR A 119 -10.17 6.64 -14.98
CA TYR A 119 -11.28 6.72 -14.02
C TYR A 119 -12.27 7.88 -14.25
N VAL A 120 -12.38 8.35 -15.49
CA VAL A 120 -13.39 9.30 -15.99
C VAL A 120 -14.37 8.60 -16.92
#